data_AF-A0A7Z2ZU40-F1
#
_entry.id   AF-A0A7Z2ZU40-F1
#
_cell.length_a   1.000
_cell.length_b   1.000
_cell.length_c   1.000
_cell.angle_alpha   90.00
_cell.angle_beta   90.00
_cell.angle_gamma   90.00
#
_symmetry.space_group_name_H-M   'P 1'
#
loop_
_entity.id
_entity.type
_entity.pdbx_description
1 polymer ?
#
loop_
_entity_poly.entity_id
_entity_poly.type
_entity_poly.pdbx_seq_one_letter_code
_entity_poly.pdbx_strand_id
1 'polypeptide(L)'
;MPPRHPARTIASRPRPLGAALRHARKSLCTRLHALAAQPDGAFACGFALVVAEVEAGFRHEETLTCTLGVERQREQGEENAVVLSALHRVLPLVEGGDAPLGREVLCALLDVLAQHRLGSAQAGATALADAPAGALPRRRANAARATLHVPGRLRHPR
;
A
#
# COMPACT_ATOMS: atom_id res chain seq x y z
N MET A 1 -46.28 -10.76 -5.58
CA MET A 1 -45.38 -10.13 -4.60
C MET A 1 -44.19 -11.06 -4.33
N PRO A 2 -42.97 -10.72 -4.76
CA PRO A 2 -41.75 -11.37 -4.27
C PRO A 2 -41.05 -10.52 -3.18
N PRO A 3 -40.43 -11.12 -2.15
CA PRO A 3 -39.75 -10.38 -1.10
C PRO A 3 -38.38 -9.88 -1.55
N ARG A 4 -38.09 -8.60 -1.32
CA ARG A 4 -36.74 -8.02 -1.46
C ARG A 4 -35.98 -8.24 -0.16
N HIS A 5 -34.92 -9.05 -0.20
CA HIS A 5 -33.93 -9.09 0.87
C HIS A 5 -33.23 -7.73 1.00
N PRO A 6 -33.00 -7.21 2.22
CA PRO A 6 -32.20 -6.01 2.39
C PRO A 6 -30.73 -6.34 2.11
N ALA A 7 -30.19 -5.72 1.05
CA ALA A 7 -28.76 -5.69 0.79
C ALA A 7 -28.06 -5.09 2.00
N ARG A 8 -27.17 -5.88 2.61
CA ARG A 8 -26.36 -5.46 3.76
C ARG A 8 -25.36 -4.41 3.26
N THR A 9 -25.63 -3.14 3.52
CA THR A 9 -24.77 -2.01 3.17
C THR A 9 -23.45 -2.11 3.94
N ILE A 10 -22.40 -2.65 3.33
CA ILE A 10 -21.02 -2.57 3.85
C ILE A 10 -20.43 -1.25 3.39
N ALA A 11 -20.89 -0.14 3.98
CA ALA A 11 -20.32 1.18 3.74
C ALA A 11 -19.90 1.77 5.08
N SER A 12 -18.58 1.75 5.36
CA SER A 12 -17.84 2.63 6.31
C SER A 12 -16.60 1.95 6.94
N ARG A 13 -15.55 1.60 6.17
CA ARG A 13 -14.26 1.18 6.76
C ARG A 13 -12.94 1.82 6.24
N PRO A 14 -12.90 2.92 5.45
CA PRO A 14 -11.61 3.47 5.03
C PRO A 14 -10.86 4.27 6.13
N ARG A 15 -11.58 4.93 7.05
CA ARG A 15 -10.96 5.79 8.09
C ARG A 15 -10.21 5.05 9.20
N PRO A 16 -10.75 3.94 9.77
CA PRO A 16 -10.05 3.19 10.81
C PRO A 16 -8.74 2.57 10.31
N LEU A 17 -8.72 2.15 9.04
CA LEU A 17 -7.56 1.50 8.44
C LEU A 17 -6.40 2.49 8.20
N GLY A 18 -6.70 3.68 7.67
CA GLY A 18 -5.70 4.75 7.55
C GLY A 18 -5.15 5.20 8.91
N ALA A 19 -5.97 5.18 9.97
CA ALA A 19 -5.52 5.45 11.33
C ALA A 19 -4.61 4.33 11.88
N ALA A 20 -4.95 3.06 11.65
CA ALA A 20 -4.15 1.92 12.04
C ALA A 20 -2.76 1.94 11.38
N LEU A 21 -2.69 2.26 10.08
CA LEU A 21 -1.42 2.36 9.35
C LEU A 21 -0.55 3.52 9.84
N ARG A 22 -1.14 4.69 10.12
CA ARG A 22 -0.42 5.80 10.76
C ARG A 22 0.10 5.42 12.15
N HIS A 23 -0.70 4.69 12.92
CA HIS A 23 -0.28 4.23 14.24
C HIS A 23 0.87 3.22 14.14
N ALA A 24 0.79 2.25 13.25
CA ALA A 24 1.85 1.28 13.00
C ALA A 24 3.16 1.98 12.57
N ARG A 25 3.08 2.97 11.67
CA ARG A 25 4.21 3.79 11.25
C ARG A 25 4.85 4.53 12.43
N LYS A 26 4.03 5.24 13.22
CA LYS A 26 4.51 5.96 14.39
C LYS A 26 5.21 5.02 15.38
N SER A 27 4.60 3.85 15.61
CA SER A 27 5.15 2.81 16.49
C SER A 27 6.52 2.30 16.00
N LEU A 28 6.66 2.07 14.70
CA LEU A 28 7.94 1.71 14.07
C LEU A 28 8.98 2.81 14.25
N CYS A 29 8.67 4.06 13.89
CA CYS A 29 9.59 5.19 14.07
C CYS A 29 10.05 5.34 15.52
N THR A 30 9.15 5.19 16.50
CA THR A 30 9.50 5.23 17.92
C THR A 30 10.50 4.13 18.29
N ARG A 31 10.33 2.90 17.79
CA ARG A 31 11.27 1.79 18.04
C ARG A 31 12.62 2.03 17.37
N LEU A 32 12.64 2.53 16.13
CA LEU A 32 13.89 2.90 15.44
C LEU A 32 14.68 3.94 16.23
N HIS A 33 14.02 5.00 16.70
CA HIS A 33 14.66 6.00 17.55
C HIS A 33 15.15 5.42 18.88
N ALA A 34 14.37 4.54 19.52
CA ALA A 34 14.76 3.90 20.77
C ALA A 34 15.99 3.01 20.61
N LEU A 35 16.08 2.24 19.51
CA LEU A 35 17.25 1.45 19.16
C LEU A 35 18.45 2.36 18.88
N ALA A 36 18.28 3.40 18.07
CA ALA A 36 19.32 4.37 17.73
C ALA A 36 19.86 5.18 18.93
N ALA A 37 19.23 5.10 20.10
CA ALA A 37 19.71 5.69 21.34
C ALA A 37 20.44 4.69 22.26
N GLN A 38 20.43 3.39 21.94
CA GLN A 38 21.12 2.37 22.74
C GLN A 38 22.64 2.46 22.59
N PRO A 39 23.42 2.01 23.60
CA PRO A 39 24.86 1.78 23.45
C PRO A 39 25.19 0.80 22.32
N ASP A 40 26.38 0.88 21.73
CA ASP A 40 26.74 0.15 20.50
C ASP A 40 26.52 -1.36 20.58
N GLY A 41 26.88 -2.01 21.69
CA GLY A 41 26.63 -3.44 21.86
C GLY A 41 25.14 -3.80 21.85
N ALA A 42 24.31 -3.01 22.55
CA ALA A 42 22.87 -3.22 22.58
C ALA A 42 22.20 -2.84 21.24
N PHE A 43 22.73 -1.82 20.57
CA PHE A 43 22.33 -1.44 19.22
C PHE A 43 22.57 -2.59 18.23
N ALA A 44 23.79 -3.14 18.21
CA ALA A 44 24.15 -4.22 17.32
C ALA A 44 23.29 -5.47 17.54
N CYS A 45 23.07 -5.88 18.80
CA CYS A 45 22.19 -6.99 19.13
C CYS A 45 20.72 -6.74 18.72
N GLY A 46 20.26 -5.49 18.77
CA GLY A 46 18.88 -5.12 18.43
C GLY A 46 18.62 -4.88 16.95
N PHE A 47 19.65 -4.72 16.12
CA PHE A 47 19.51 -4.32 14.72
C PHE A 47 18.74 -5.35 13.89
N ALA A 48 19.03 -6.64 14.03
CA ALA A 48 18.33 -7.72 13.33
C ALA A 48 16.82 -7.72 13.63
N LEU A 49 16.42 -7.45 14.88
CA LEU A 49 15.01 -7.36 15.27
C LEU A 49 14.32 -6.21 14.54
N VAL A 50 14.97 -5.05 14.44
CA VAL A 50 14.43 -3.91 13.70
C VAL A 50 14.29 -4.21 12.21
N VAL A 51 15.25 -4.89 11.58
CA VAL A 51 15.12 -5.31 10.18
C VAL A 51 13.87 -6.18 9.99
N ALA A 52 13.66 -7.16 10.88
CA ALA A 52 12.48 -8.02 10.83
C ALA A 52 11.15 -7.25 11.05
N GLU A 53 11.15 -6.24 11.91
CA GLU A 53 9.98 -5.39 12.12
C GLU A 53 9.64 -4.52 10.90
N VAL A 54 10.66 -3.98 10.21
CA VAL A 54 10.48 -3.20 8.98
C VAL A 54 9.87 -4.09 7.89
N GLU A 55 10.41 -5.29 7.71
CA GLU A 55 9.84 -6.28 6.79
C GLU A 55 8.38 -6.61 7.10
N ALA A 56 8.07 -6.87 8.37
CA ALA A 56 6.71 -7.17 8.80
C ALA A 56 5.77 -5.98 8.52
N GLY A 57 6.24 -4.75 8.73
CA GLY A 57 5.52 -3.52 8.39
C GLY A 57 5.21 -3.44 6.89
N PHE A 58 6.20 -3.68 6.02
CA PHE A 58 6.02 -3.65 4.58
C PHE A 58 5.08 -4.75 4.08
N ARG A 59 5.22 -5.99 4.56
CA ARG A 59 4.30 -7.10 4.22
C ARG A 59 2.87 -6.80 4.64
N HIS A 60 2.69 -6.18 5.80
CA HIS A 60 1.36 -5.79 6.27
C HIS A 60 0.73 -4.71 5.39
N GLU A 61 1.50 -3.70 5.00
CA GLU A 61 1.04 -2.64 4.12
C GLU A 61 0.69 -3.16 2.71
N GLU A 62 1.52 -4.05 2.16
CA GLU A 62 1.23 -4.72 0.89
C GLU A 62 -0.05 -5.55 0.95
N THR A 63 -0.24 -6.33 2.02
CA THR A 63 -1.48 -7.09 2.24
C THR A 63 -2.70 -6.17 2.27
N LEU A 64 -2.60 -5.04 2.98
CA LEU A 64 -3.71 -4.09 3.08
C LEU A 64 -3.99 -3.40 1.75
N THR A 65 -2.97 -2.91 1.05
CA THR A 65 -3.15 -2.28 -0.26
C THR A 65 -3.68 -3.25 -1.32
N CYS A 66 -3.29 -4.53 -1.25
CA CYS A 66 -3.86 -5.65 -2.02
C CYS A 66 -5.36 -5.81 -1.76
N THR A 67 -5.77 -5.94 -0.49
CA THR A 67 -7.18 -6.11 -0.13
C THR A 67 -8.07 -4.92 -0.51
N LEU A 68 -7.52 -3.72 -0.60
CA LEU A 68 -8.24 -2.50 -0.96
C LEU A 68 -8.29 -2.23 -2.46
N GLY A 69 -7.57 -3.00 -3.29
CA GLY A 69 -7.51 -2.79 -4.73
C GLY A 69 -6.85 -1.45 -5.13
N VAL A 70 -5.88 -0.99 -4.36
CA VAL A 70 -5.15 0.26 -4.66
C VAL A 70 -4.19 0.03 -5.82
N GLU A 71 -4.35 0.80 -6.90
CA GLU A 71 -3.43 0.85 -8.03
C GLU A 71 -2.09 1.47 -7.57
N ARG A 72 -0.95 0.84 -7.95
CA ARG A 72 0.48 1.13 -7.58
C ARG A 72 1.18 0.16 -6.61
N GLN A 73 0.62 -1.02 -6.32
CA GLN A 73 1.29 -2.04 -5.48
C GLN A 73 2.70 -2.42 -5.94
N ARG A 74 2.91 -2.54 -7.26
CA ARG A 74 4.19 -2.96 -7.82
C ARG A 74 5.32 -1.95 -7.57
N GLU A 75 5.04 -0.66 -7.79
CA GLU A 75 6.02 0.42 -7.58
C GLU A 75 6.39 0.51 -6.09
N GLN A 76 5.40 0.41 -5.20
CA GLN A 76 5.64 0.36 -3.75
C GLN A 76 6.46 -0.87 -3.34
N GLY A 77 6.17 -2.04 -3.92
CA GLY A 77 6.91 -3.27 -3.66
C GLY A 77 8.38 -3.16 -4.08
N GLU A 78 8.64 -2.56 -5.24
CA GLU A 78 10.00 -2.31 -5.75
C GLU A 78 10.77 -1.36 -4.82
N GLU A 79 10.15 -0.26 -4.36
CA GLU A 79 10.75 0.65 -3.38
C GLU A 79 11.05 -0.03 -2.04
N ASN A 80 10.10 -0.81 -1.51
CA ASN A 80 10.28 -1.57 -0.27
C ASN A 80 11.42 -2.59 -0.40
N ALA A 81 11.54 -3.26 -1.55
CA ALA A 81 12.61 -4.22 -1.81
C ALA A 81 13.99 -3.57 -1.81
N VAL A 82 14.12 -2.32 -2.31
CA VAL A 82 15.38 -1.56 -2.25
C VAL A 82 15.78 -1.28 -0.80
N VAL A 83 14.83 -0.82 0.03
CA VAL A 83 15.07 -0.57 1.46
C VAL A 83 15.48 -1.84 2.18
N LEU A 84 14.75 -2.93 2.00
CA LEU A 84 15.07 -4.21 2.63
C LEU A 84 16.44 -4.74 2.17
N SER A 85 16.76 -4.62 0.88
CA SER A 85 18.06 -5.02 0.35
C SER A 85 19.20 -4.23 0.98
N ALA A 86 19.02 -2.93 1.24
CA ALA A 86 20.01 -2.11 1.91
C ALA A 86 20.19 -2.54 3.38
N LEU A 87 19.10 -2.75 4.10
CA LEU A 87 19.12 -3.22 5.49
C LEU A 87 19.83 -4.57 5.64
N HIS A 88 19.52 -5.53 4.77
CA HIS A 88 20.15 -6.86 4.77
C HIS A 88 21.64 -6.83 4.42
N ARG A 89 22.09 -5.87 3.61
CA ARG A 89 23.52 -5.68 3.33
C ARG A 89 24.28 -5.07 4.50
N VAL A 90 23.63 -4.21 5.27
CA VAL A 90 24.21 -3.51 6.43
C VAL A 90 24.23 -4.40 7.66
N LEU A 91 23.23 -5.26 7.82
CA LEU A 91 23.08 -6.19 8.95
C LEU A 91 24.39 -6.90 9.35
N PRO A 92 25.11 -7.61 8.45
CA PRO A 92 26.35 -8.30 8.83
C PRO A 92 27.47 -7.35 9.27
N LEU A 93 27.49 -6.10 8.79
CA LEU A 93 28.48 -5.09 9.20
C LEU A 93 28.20 -4.60 10.62
N VAL A 94 26.92 -4.38 10.94
CA VAL A 94 26.47 -4.00 12.28
C VAL A 94 26.71 -5.13 13.28
N GLU A 95 26.43 -6.38 12.91
CA GLU A 95 26.77 -7.56 13.71
C GLU A 95 28.29 -7.70 13.93
N GLY A 96 29.09 -7.26 12.95
CA GLY A 96 30.54 -7.15 13.04
C GLY A 96 31.04 -5.97 13.89
N GLY A 97 30.15 -5.12 14.42
CA GLY A 97 30.46 -4.02 15.32
C GLY A 97 30.42 -2.62 14.70
N ASP A 98 30.03 -2.47 13.43
CA ASP A 98 29.88 -1.17 12.78
C ASP A 98 28.55 -0.49 13.17
N ALA A 99 28.42 -0.14 14.45
CA ALA A 99 27.27 0.58 14.98
C ALA A 99 27.06 1.97 14.34
N PRO A 100 28.10 2.78 14.04
CA PRO A 100 27.94 4.06 13.36
C PRO A 100 27.22 3.93 12.01
N LEU A 101 27.66 2.99 11.16
CA LEU A 101 26.99 2.72 9.87
C LEU A 101 25.53 2.32 10.07
N GLY A 102 25.25 1.44 11.03
CA GLY A 102 23.88 1.04 11.34
C GLY A 102 23.00 2.24 11.73
N ARG A 103 23.51 3.19 12.51
CA ARG A 103 22.77 4.39 12.91
C ARG A 103 22.53 5.34 11.75
N GLU A 104 23.52 5.54 10.88
CA GLU A 104 23.34 6.32 9.65
C GLU A 104 22.23 5.74 8.78
N VAL A 105 22.20 4.42 8.65
CA VAL A 105 21.17 3.69 7.90
C VAL A 105 19.81 3.82 8.57
N LEU A 106 19.71 3.77 9.90
CA LEU A 106 18.44 4.01 10.59
C LEU A 106 17.95 5.46 10.44
N CYS A 107 18.85 6.44 10.46
CA CYS A 107 18.50 7.83 10.19
C CYS A 107 17.96 8.01 8.76
N ALA A 108 18.64 7.44 7.76
CA ALA A 108 18.16 7.45 6.39
C ALA A 108 16.80 6.73 6.24
N LEU A 109 16.62 5.59 6.92
CA LEU A 109 15.34 4.88 6.94
C LEU A 109 14.22 5.74 7.54
N LEU A 110 14.50 6.46 8.63
CA LEU A 110 13.54 7.38 9.25
C LEU A 110 13.13 8.50 8.29
N ASP A 111 14.07 9.06 7.53
CA ASP A 111 13.78 10.06 6.49
C ASP A 111 12.91 9.48 5.38
N VAL A 112 13.23 8.28 4.89
CA VAL A 112 12.43 7.59 3.87
C VAL A 112 11.03 7.24 4.40
N LEU A 113 10.89 6.88 5.67
CA LEU A 113 9.60 6.60 6.30
C LEU A 113 8.77 7.86 6.54
N ALA A 114 9.42 9.01 6.76
CA ALA A 114 8.79 10.31 6.90
C ALA A 114 8.34 10.88 5.54
N GLN A 115 9.10 10.60 4.48
CA GLN A 115 8.64 10.81 3.12
C GLN A 115 7.46 9.87 2.86
N HIS A 116 6.29 10.41 2.51
CA HIS A 116 5.03 9.68 2.29
C HIS A 116 5.09 8.50 1.27
N ARG A 117 6.25 8.25 0.66
CA ARG A 117 6.51 7.23 -0.37
C ARG A 117 6.38 5.81 0.13
N LEU A 118 6.72 5.54 1.39
CA LEU A 118 6.51 4.20 1.96
C LEU A 118 5.10 3.98 2.47
N GLY A 119 4.21 4.98 2.44
CA GLY A 119 2.91 5.01 3.14
C GLY A 119 1.73 5.38 2.24
N SER A 120 1.66 4.80 1.03
CA SER A 120 0.65 5.10 0.00
C SER A 120 -0.81 4.80 0.43
N ALA A 121 -1.02 4.30 1.64
CA ALA A 121 -2.32 4.21 2.29
C ALA A 121 -3.08 5.54 2.44
N GLN A 122 -2.41 6.70 2.33
CA GLN A 122 -3.12 7.98 2.29
C GLN A 122 -3.83 8.23 0.97
N ALA A 123 -3.31 7.76 -0.16
CA ALA A 123 -3.91 8.05 -1.47
C ALA A 123 -5.25 7.31 -1.67
N GLY A 124 -5.36 6.08 -1.16
CA GLY A 124 -6.61 5.31 -1.22
C GLY A 124 -7.66 5.82 -0.22
N ALA A 125 -7.25 6.21 0.98
CA ALA A 125 -8.18 6.65 2.03
C ALA A 125 -8.80 8.03 1.73
N THR A 126 -8.09 8.93 1.04
CA THR A 126 -8.64 10.22 0.57
C THR A 126 -9.48 10.05 -0.70
N ALA A 127 -9.02 9.26 -1.68
CA ALA A 127 -9.77 9.02 -2.91
C ALA A 127 -11.13 8.32 -2.66
N LEU A 128 -11.22 7.44 -1.66
CA LEU A 128 -12.48 6.81 -1.24
C LEU A 128 -13.35 7.71 -0.33
N ALA A 129 -12.78 8.75 0.28
CA ALA A 129 -13.53 9.72 1.08
C ALA A 129 -14.14 10.84 0.22
N ASP A 130 -13.52 11.17 -0.91
CA ASP A 130 -13.98 12.19 -1.87
C ASP A 130 -14.87 11.65 -3.00
N ALA A 131 -15.08 10.34 -3.08
CA ALA A 131 -16.02 9.78 -4.04
C ALA A 131 -17.46 10.15 -3.61
N PRO A 132 -18.19 11.00 -4.37
CA PRO A 132 -19.62 11.18 -4.12
C PRO A 132 -20.30 9.81 -4.24
N ALA A 133 -21.26 9.55 -3.35
CA ALA A 133 -21.91 8.25 -3.12
C ALA A 133 -22.69 7.64 -4.31
N GLY A 134 -22.39 8.01 -5.55
CA GLY A 134 -23.07 7.53 -6.77
C GLY A 134 -22.17 7.25 -7.98
N ALA A 135 -20.84 7.41 -7.90
CA ALA A 135 -19.97 7.26 -9.07
C ALA A 135 -19.25 5.90 -9.12
N LEU A 136 -19.99 4.82 -9.38
CA LEU A 136 -19.37 3.62 -9.95
C LEU A 136 -19.01 3.90 -11.41
N PRO A 137 -17.78 3.59 -11.87
CA PRO A 137 -17.45 3.66 -13.28
C PRO A 137 -18.22 2.55 -14.00
N ARG A 138 -19.30 2.92 -14.70
CA ARG A 138 -19.91 2.08 -15.74
C ARG A 138 -18.91 1.89 -16.87
N ARG A 139 -17.95 0.97 -16.72
CA ARG A 139 -17.15 0.48 -17.83
C ARG A 139 -17.65 -0.89 -18.28
N ARG A 140 -18.29 -0.83 -19.46
CA ARG A 140 -18.42 -1.87 -20.50
C ARG A 140 -19.48 -2.96 -20.32
N ALA A 141 -20.64 -2.68 -20.92
CA ALA A 141 -21.31 -3.63 -21.81
C ALA A 141 -22.07 -2.86 -22.91
N ASN A 142 -21.34 -2.14 -23.76
CA ASN A 142 -21.84 -1.65 -25.05
C ASN A 142 -21.13 -2.45 -26.14
N ALA A 143 -21.73 -3.58 -26.51
CA ALA A 143 -21.35 -4.36 -27.69
C ALA A 143 -22.63 -4.98 -28.28
N ALA A 144 -23.52 -4.14 -28.79
CA ALA A 144 -24.56 -4.55 -29.75
C ALA A 144 -25.28 -3.31 -30.29
N ARG A 145 -24.61 -2.50 -31.13
CA ARG A 145 -25.26 -1.60 -32.10
C ARG A 145 -24.22 -0.87 -32.93
N ALA A 146 -23.85 -1.46 -34.06
CA ALA A 146 -23.51 -0.75 -35.30
C ALA A 146 -22.89 -1.74 -36.30
N THR A 147 -23.72 -2.38 -37.11
CA THR A 147 -23.42 -2.48 -38.54
C THR A 147 -24.55 -1.79 -39.26
N LEU A 148 -24.16 -0.66 -39.86
CA LEU A 148 -24.96 0.30 -40.60
C LEU A 148 -25.42 -0.25 -41.96
N HIS A 149 -26.54 0.33 -42.41
CA HIS A 149 -26.88 0.65 -43.81
C HIS A 149 -27.35 -0.45 -44.81
N VAL A 150 -28.68 -0.50 -44.93
CA VAL A 150 -29.52 -0.47 -46.17
C VAL A 150 -28.84 0.38 -47.28
N PRO A 151 -28.84 0.00 -48.59
CA PRO A 151 -30.07 -0.04 -49.40
C PRO A 151 -30.12 -1.01 -50.61
N GLY A 152 -31.35 -1.24 -51.11
CA GLY A 152 -31.55 -1.83 -52.43
C GLY A 152 -32.97 -2.32 -52.67
N ARG A 153 -33.86 -1.43 -53.13
CA ARG A 153 -35.15 -1.82 -53.71
C ARG A 153 -34.92 -2.59 -55.01
N LEU A 154 -35.70 -3.65 -55.25
CA LEU A 154 -36.29 -3.93 -56.55
C LEU A 154 -37.58 -4.76 -56.40
N ARG A 155 -38.65 -4.21 -57.00
CA ARG A 155 -39.97 -4.76 -57.34
C ARG A 155 -39.83 -6.08 -58.15
N HIS A 156 -40.79 -7.00 -58.36
CA HIS A 156 -42.23 -7.14 -58.12
C HIS A 156 -42.64 -8.64 -58.34
N PRO A 157 -43.94 -9.04 -58.39
CA PRO A 157 -44.41 -10.35 -57.92
C PRO A 157 -44.68 -11.40 -59.01
N ARG A 158 -44.90 -12.63 -58.51
CA ARG A 158 -45.52 -13.82 -59.12
C ARG A 158 -44.72 -14.57 -60.17
#